data_AF-A0A9P7VGA6-F1
#
_entry.id   AF-A0A9P7VGA6-F1
#
_cell.length_a   1.000
_cell.length_b   1.000
_cell.length_c   1.000
_cell.angle_alpha   90.00
_cell.angle_beta   90.00
_cell.angle_gamma   90.00
#
_symmetry.space_group_name_H-M   'P 1'
#
loop_
_entity.id
_entity.type
_entity.pdbx_description
1 polymer ?
#
loop_
_entity_poly.entity_id
_entity_poly.type
_entity_poly.pdbx_seq_one_letter_code
_entity_poly.pdbx_strand_id
1 'polypeptide(L)'
;MTRSRSKYSTPEEAEKPYIRWMVRRALLVLLLAGWNPDGTTTWDACVDTIMEKYGRRIRDIVKLMTRLDKAIGESVVSKDIIVCTVASGRQYDLRSMENAGGLGEKVQPSDRVMCTSDLGLKVREVSHDDGLEKDIYLLKPKVVLRSSL
;
A
#
# COMPACT_ATOMS: atom_id res chain seq x y z
N MET A 1 -33.63 9.46 6.23
CA MET A 1 -32.27 9.72 6.76
C MET A 1 -31.84 8.50 7.55
N THR A 2 -31.05 7.61 6.94
CA THR A 2 -30.62 6.36 7.57
C THR A 2 -29.15 6.48 7.92
N ARG A 3 -28.85 6.52 9.21
CA ARG A 3 -27.48 6.59 9.74
C ARG A 3 -26.77 5.30 9.32
N SER A 4 -25.82 5.36 8.39
CA SER A 4 -24.99 4.19 8.07
C SER A 4 -24.20 3.84 9.31
N ARG A 5 -24.23 2.57 9.72
CA ARG A 5 -23.35 2.06 10.77
C ARG A 5 -21.93 2.14 10.21
N SER A 6 -21.07 2.96 10.83
CA SER A 6 -19.63 2.95 10.59
C SER A 6 -19.13 1.51 10.69
N LYS A 7 -18.34 1.07 9.70
CA LYS A 7 -17.72 -0.27 9.68
C LYS A 7 -16.79 -0.48 10.88
N TYR A 8 -16.35 0.62 11.50
CA TYR A 8 -15.45 0.66 12.64
C TYR A 8 -16.24 1.03 13.91
N SER A 9 -16.43 0.07 14.82
CA SER A 9 -17.13 0.25 16.10
C SER A 9 -16.28 1.02 17.11
N THR A 10 -14.97 0.73 17.18
CA THR A 10 -13.96 1.52 17.92
C THR A 10 -12.61 1.50 17.16
N PRO A 11 -11.82 2.58 17.17
CA PRO A 11 -10.53 2.63 16.46
C PRO A 11 -9.55 1.57 16.96
N GLU A 12 -9.46 1.38 18.27
CA GLU A 12 -8.47 0.49 18.88
C GLU A 12 -8.73 -1.01 18.64
N GLU A 13 -10.00 -1.43 18.55
CA GLU A 13 -10.35 -2.82 18.22
C GLU A 13 -10.11 -3.14 16.74
N ALA A 14 -10.29 -2.14 15.87
CA ALA A 14 -10.06 -2.30 14.43
C ALA A 14 -8.57 -2.39 14.08
N GLU A 15 -7.69 -1.69 14.80
CA GLU A 15 -6.26 -1.61 14.46
C GLU A 15 -5.46 -2.88 14.83
N LYS A 16 -5.82 -3.56 15.94
CA LYS A 16 -5.07 -4.74 16.45
C LYS A 16 -4.90 -5.87 15.41
N PRO A 17 -5.95 -6.29 14.67
CA PRO A 17 -5.79 -7.29 13.60
C PRO A 17 -4.81 -6.87 12.50
N TYR A 18 -4.83 -5.60 12.08
CA TYR A 18 -3.94 -5.09 11.04
C TYR A 18 -2.48 -5.04 11.51
N ILE A 19 -2.24 -4.60 12.75
CA ILE A 19 -0.90 -4.61 13.35
C ILE A 19 -0.35 -6.03 13.36
N ARG A 20 -1.13 -7.01 13.86
CA ARG A 20 -0.72 -8.42 13.90
C ARG A 20 -0.41 -8.94 12.49
N TRP A 21 -1.25 -8.60 11.51
CA TRP A 21 -1.06 -9.02 10.13
C TRP A 21 0.23 -8.43 9.52
N MET A 22 0.47 -7.13 9.71
CA MET A 22 1.68 -6.46 9.21
C MET A 22 2.95 -7.03 9.83
N VAL A 23 2.97 -7.19 11.16
CA VAL A 23 4.11 -7.77 11.88
C VAL A 23 4.41 -9.18 11.37
N ARG A 24 3.38 -10.03 11.23
CA ARG A 24 3.54 -11.39 10.69
C ARG A 24 4.14 -11.39 9.28
N ARG A 25 3.69 -10.51 8.40
CA ARG A 25 4.20 -10.41 7.02
C ARG A 25 5.65 -9.90 6.99
N ALA A 26 5.97 -8.88 7.78
CA ALA A 26 7.32 -8.37 7.89
C ALA A 26 8.29 -9.44 8.43
N LEU A 27 7.87 -10.18 9.47
CA LEU A 27 8.64 -11.30 10.02
C LEU A 27 8.99 -12.35 8.98
N LEU A 28 8.00 -12.80 8.20
CA LEU A 28 8.23 -13.83 7.18
C LEU A 28 9.29 -13.38 6.17
N VAL A 29 9.26 -12.12 5.74
CA VAL A 29 10.26 -11.58 4.82
C VAL A 29 11.65 -11.53 5.47
N LEU A 30 11.74 -11.04 6.71
CA LEU A 30 13.01 -10.94 7.43
C LEU A 30 13.62 -12.32 7.72
N LEU A 31 12.80 -13.29 8.17
CA LEU A 31 13.24 -14.66 8.43
C LEU A 31 13.71 -15.35 7.14
N LEU A 32 12.99 -15.19 6.03
CA LEU A 32 13.43 -15.69 4.72
C LEU A 32 14.74 -15.04 4.25
N ALA A 33 15.00 -13.79 4.63
CA ALA A 33 16.26 -13.10 4.37
C ALA A 33 17.39 -13.48 5.35
N GLY A 34 17.16 -14.44 6.25
CA GLY A 34 18.17 -14.92 7.21
C GLY A 34 18.32 -14.04 8.45
N TRP A 35 17.38 -13.13 8.73
CA TRP A 35 17.40 -12.32 9.93
C TRP A 35 17.22 -13.19 11.19
N ASN A 36 18.16 -13.05 12.12
CA ASN A 36 18.11 -13.71 13.42
C ASN A 36 18.50 -12.70 14.50
N PRO A 37 17.53 -12.12 15.23
CA PRO A 37 17.81 -11.01 16.14
C PRO A 37 18.73 -11.39 17.30
N ASP A 38 18.61 -12.60 17.87
CA ASP A 38 19.30 -12.98 19.12
C ASP A 38 19.77 -14.46 19.17
N GLY A 39 19.83 -15.16 18.03
CA GLY A 39 20.14 -16.59 17.99
C GLY A 39 18.94 -17.49 18.35
N THR A 40 17.88 -16.92 18.94
CA THR A 40 16.59 -17.55 19.22
C THR A 40 15.64 -17.43 18.02
N THR A 41 15.12 -18.56 17.55
CA THR A 41 14.17 -18.64 16.42
C THR A 41 12.70 -18.71 16.86
N THR A 42 12.39 -18.39 18.12
CA THR A 42 11.01 -18.41 18.60
C THR A 42 10.23 -17.23 17.99
N TRP A 43 9.01 -17.53 17.55
CA TRP A 43 8.15 -16.55 16.89
C TRP A 43 7.88 -15.32 17.77
N ASP A 44 7.60 -15.55 19.06
CA ASP A 44 7.22 -14.48 20.00
C ASP A 44 8.37 -13.50 20.26
N ALA A 45 9.60 -14.00 20.45
CA ALA A 45 10.78 -13.15 20.62
C ALA A 45 11.03 -12.26 19.39
N CYS A 46 10.81 -12.80 18.18
CA CYS A 46 10.94 -12.03 16.96
C CYS A 46 9.83 -10.96 16.83
N VAL A 47 8.59 -11.28 17.23
CA VAL A 47 7.48 -10.31 17.30
C VAL A 47 7.82 -9.17 18.25
N ASP A 48 8.28 -9.50 19.46
CA ASP A 48 8.62 -8.52 20.48
C ASP A 48 9.73 -7.58 20.00
N THR A 49 10.79 -8.13 19.41
CA THR A 49 11.91 -7.35 18.84
C THR A 49 11.43 -6.36 17.77
N ILE A 50 10.53 -6.79 16.87
CA ILE A 50 9.98 -5.90 15.83
C ILE A 50 9.07 -4.85 16.44
N MET A 51 8.23 -5.23 17.41
CA MET A 51 7.30 -4.30 18.04
C MET A 51 8.04 -3.26 18.90
N GLU A 52 9.15 -3.64 19.53
CA GLU A 52 10.03 -2.74 20.24
C GLU A 52 10.68 -1.72 19.29
N LYS A 53 11.33 -2.21 18.22
CA LYS A 53 12.08 -1.34 17.28
C LYS A 53 11.19 -0.53 16.33
N TYR A 54 10.11 -1.13 15.83
CA TYR A 54 9.31 -0.60 14.72
C TYR A 54 7.82 -0.44 15.06
N GLY A 55 7.38 -0.84 16.25
CA GLY A 55 5.95 -0.86 16.60
C GLY A 55 5.28 0.51 16.48
N ARG A 56 5.98 1.62 16.76
CA ARG A 56 5.45 2.97 16.53
C ARG A 56 5.11 3.20 15.06
N ARG A 57 6.06 2.93 14.15
CA ARG A 57 5.88 3.10 12.70
C ARG A 57 4.78 2.20 12.17
N ILE A 58 4.71 0.95 12.64
CA ILE A 58 3.65 0.01 12.26
C ILE A 58 2.27 0.55 12.66
N ARG A 59 2.13 1.04 13.90
CA ARG A 59 0.89 1.67 14.36
C ARG A 59 0.52 2.89 13.52
N ASP A 60 1.48 3.75 13.19
CA ASP A 60 1.23 4.92 12.35
C ASP A 60 0.74 4.54 10.95
N ILE A 61 1.31 3.49 10.34
CA ILE A 61 0.86 2.97 9.04
C ILE A 61 -0.57 2.45 9.13
N VAL A 62 -0.89 1.64 10.14
CA VAL A 62 -2.25 1.11 10.34
C VAL A 62 -3.25 2.24 10.53
N LYS A 63 -2.92 3.25 11.33
CA LYS A 63 -3.76 4.43 11.54
C LYS A 63 -4.00 5.20 10.24
N LEU A 64 -2.97 5.40 9.42
CA LEU A 64 -3.11 6.03 8.11
C LEU A 64 -3.98 5.19 7.16
N MET A 65 -3.82 3.86 7.16
CA MET A 65 -4.62 2.95 6.35
C MET A 65 -6.10 3.01 6.74
N THR A 66 -6.42 2.98 8.03
CA THR A 66 -7.81 3.10 8.53
C THR A 66 -8.41 4.46 8.18
N ARG A 67 -7.63 5.54 8.29
CA ARG A 67 -8.09 6.88 7.88
C ARG A 67 -8.37 6.96 6.38
N LEU A 68 -7.52 6.33 5.56
CA LEU A 68 -7.71 6.27 4.11
C LEU A 68 -8.97 5.48 3.75
N ASP A 69 -9.16 4.29 4.32
CA ASP A 69 -10.35 3.46 4.09
C ASP A 69 -11.64 4.20 4.49
N LYS A 70 -11.62 4.87 5.65
CA LYS A 70 -12.74 5.71 6.10
C LYS A 70 -12.99 6.87 5.14
N ALA A 71 -11.94 7.55 4.68
CA ALA A 71 -12.07 8.66 3.75
C ALA A 71 -12.69 8.21 2.41
N ILE A 72 -12.33 7.02 1.93
CA ILE A 72 -12.86 6.43 0.68
C ILE A 72 -14.31 5.94 0.87
N GLY A 73 -14.61 5.22 1.95
CA GLY A 73 -15.89 4.51 2.11
C GLY A 73 -17.00 5.28 2.83
N GLU A 74 -16.68 6.30 3.62
CA GLU A 74 -17.68 7.04 4.44
C GLU A 74 -17.86 8.50 4.03
N SER A 75 -16.94 9.08 3.23
CA SER A 75 -17.15 10.41 2.69
C SER A 75 -18.14 10.34 1.52
N VAL A 76 -19.02 11.34 1.39
CA VAL A 76 -19.89 11.47 0.21
C VAL A 76 -19.01 11.85 -0.99
N VAL A 77 -18.48 10.85 -1.67
CA VAL A 77 -17.80 11.01 -2.96
C VAL A 77 -18.74 10.43 -4.01
N SER A 78 -19.07 11.21 -5.03
CA SER A 78 -19.96 10.79 -6.13
C SER A 78 -19.38 9.63 -6.96
N LYS A 79 -18.14 9.20 -6.70
CA LYS A 79 -17.39 8.22 -7.48
C LYS A 79 -16.55 7.34 -6.57
N ASP A 80 -16.44 6.06 -6.94
CA ASP A 80 -15.65 5.08 -6.19
C ASP A 80 -14.14 5.33 -6.37
N ILE A 81 -13.48 5.75 -5.29
CA ILE A 81 -12.02 5.89 -5.25
C ILE A 81 -11.39 4.53 -4.95
N ILE A 82 -10.42 4.12 -5.76
CA ILE A 82 -9.76 2.82 -5.69
C ILE A 82 -8.26 3.02 -5.44
N VAL A 83 -7.72 2.36 -4.41
CA VAL A 83 -6.27 2.31 -4.16
C VAL A 83 -5.57 1.49 -5.25
N CYS A 84 -4.46 2.02 -5.76
CA CYS A 84 -3.70 1.42 -6.85
C CYS A 84 -2.31 0.98 -6.41
N THR A 85 -1.96 -0.24 -6.78
CA THR A 85 -0.60 -0.78 -6.67
C THR A 85 -0.18 -1.37 -8.00
N VAL A 86 1.11 -1.32 -8.31
CA VAL A 86 1.69 -1.97 -9.49
C VAL A 86 2.49 -3.19 -9.05
N ALA A 87 2.17 -4.34 -9.64
CA ALA A 87 2.85 -5.59 -9.38
C ALA A 87 4.28 -5.60 -9.95
N SER A 88 5.18 -6.32 -9.28
CA SER A 88 6.53 -6.57 -9.77
C SER A 88 6.52 -7.20 -11.17
N GLY A 89 7.48 -6.85 -12.00
CA GLY A 89 7.66 -7.37 -13.35
C GLY A 89 6.78 -6.71 -14.43
N ARG A 90 5.80 -5.88 -14.06
CA ARG A 90 5.06 -5.05 -15.03
C ARG A 90 5.99 -4.06 -15.72
N GLN A 91 5.77 -3.82 -17.01
CA GLN A 91 6.50 -2.80 -17.75
C GLN A 91 6.11 -1.42 -17.23
N TYR A 92 7.10 -0.54 -17.10
CA TYR A 92 6.87 0.84 -16.68
C TYR A 92 6.08 1.60 -17.75
N ASP A 93 5.06 2.34 -17.29
CA ASP A 93 4.28 3.24 -18.13
C ASP A 93 4.14 4.61 -17.44
N LEU A 94 4.70 5.64 -18.06
CA LEU A 94 4.66 7.02 -17.57
C LEU A 94 3.23 7.56 -17.43
N ARG A 95 2.26 7.02 -18.18
CA ARG A 95 0.86 7.48 -18.10
C ARG A 95 0.19 7.03 -16.80
N SER A 96 0.53 5.85 -16.30
CA SER A 96 -0.08 5.26 -15.11
C SER A 96 0.81 5.23 -13.87
N MET A 97 2.12 5.47 -13.99
CA MET A 97 3.11 5.31 -12.91
C MET A 97 4.05 6.50 -12.80
N GLU A 98 4.65 6.68 -11.62
CA GLU A 98 5.73 7.64 -11.37
C GLU A 98 7.00 6.89 -10.94
N ASN A 99 8.18 7.24 -11.46
CA ASN A 99 9.43 6.61 -11.03
C ASN A 99 9.89 7.19 -9.69
N ALA A 100 10.21 6.33 -8.73
CA ALA A 100 10.74 6.72 -7.42
C ALA A 100 12.16 7.31 -7.47
N GLY A 101 12.97 6.98 -8.49
CA GLY A 101 14.35 7.47 -8.63
C GLY A 101 14.50 8.95 -9.05
N GLY A 102 13.39 9.68 -9.23
CA GLY A 102 13.37 11.11 -9.53
C GLY A 102 13.63 11.45 -11.01
N LEU A 103 13.53 12.74 -11.33
CA LEU A 103 13.56 13.28 -12.70
C LEU A 103 14.89 13.07 -13.45
N GLY A 104 15.97 12.69 -12.76
CA GLY A 104 17.31 12.52 -13.34
C GLY A 104 17.64 11.08 -13.78
N GLU A 105 16.83 10.10 -13.41
CA GLU A 105 17.09 8.69 -13.72
C GLU A 105 16.57 8.36 -15.13
N LYS A 106 17.46 7.88 -16.01
CA LYS A 106 17.08 7.52 -17.39
C LYS A 106 16.27 6.22 -17.39
N VAL A 107 14.95 6.35 -17.41
CA VAL A 107 14.03 5.22 -17.58
C VAL A 107 14.15 4.67 -19.00
N GLN A 108 14.43 3.38 -19.13
CA GLN A 108 14.46 2.70 -20.42
C GLN A 108 13.06 2.19 -20.81
N PRO A 109 12.74 2.11 -22.11
CA PRO A 109 11.43 1.61 -22.57
C PRO A 109 11.10 0.19 -22.09
N SER A 110 12.11 -0.63 -21.83
CA SER A 110 11.97 -2.01 -21.35
C SER A 110 11.98 -2.15 -19.84
N ASP A 111 12.06 -1.03 -19.09
CA ASP A 111 12.17 -1.09 -17.64
C ASP A 111 10.93 -1.72 -17.02
N ARG A 112 11.20 -2.53 -16.00
CA ARG A 112 10.18 -3.26 -15.26
C ARG A 112 10.15 -2.79 -13.83
N VAL A 113 8.94 -2.71 -13.31
CA VAL A 113 8.67 -2.42 -11.91
C VAL A 113 9.29 -3.51 -11.05
N MET A 114 10.09 -3.10 -10.08
CA MET A 114 10.54 -3.96 -9.00
C MET A 114 9.44 -4.05 -7.94
N CYS A 115 8.99 -2.91 -7.42
CA CYS A 115 7.92 -2.81 -6.43
C CYS A 115 7.23 -1.43 -6.48
N THR A 116 6.05 -1.35 -5.87
CA THR A 116 5.39 -0.06 -5.58
C THR A 116 5.97 0.50 -4.28
N SER A 117 6.52 1.71 -4.31
CA SER A 117 7.00 2.42 -3.11
C SER A 117 5.88 3.21 -2.45
N ASP A 118 5.07 3.91 -3.25
CA ASP A 118 3.94 4.71 -2.77
C ASP A 118 2.66 4.33 -3.51
N LEU A 119 1.57 4.22 -2.75
CA LEU A 119 0.25 3.85 -3.28
C LEU A 119 -0.31 4.96 -4.17
N GLY A 120 -0.98 4.56 -5.26
CA GLY A 120 -1.77 5.46 -6.08
C GLY A 120 -3.25 5.46 -5.71
N LEU A 121 -4.00 6.38 -6.32
CA LEU A 121 -5.45 6.47 -6.24
C LEU A 121 -6.02 6.67 -7.65
N LYS A 122 -7.09 5.95 -7.99
CA LYS A 122 -7.82 6.15 -9.23
C LYS A 122 -9.32 6.14 -9.00
N VAL A 123 -10.03 6.65 -9.99
CA VAL A 123 -11.48 6.56 -10.11
C VAL A 123 -11.80 5.90 -11.45
N ARG A 124 -12.84 5.08 -11.47
CA ARG A 124 -13.33 4.49 -12.72
C ARG A 124 -14.47 5.34 -13.26
N GLU A 125 -14.34 5.83 -14.48
CA GLU A 125 -15.39 6.56 -15.18
C GLU A 125 -15.89 5.75 -16.37
N VAL A 126 -17.21 5.66 -16.53
CA VAL A 126 -17.82 5.15 -17.76
C VAL A 126 -17.91 6.31 -18.73
N SER A 127 -17.23 6.20 -19.87
CA SER A 127 -17.35 7.20 -20.93
C SER A 127 -18.78 7.19 -21.50
N HIS A 128 -19.40 8.36 -21.60
CA HIS A 128 -20.77 8.50 -22.10
C HIS A 128 -20.91 8.14 -23.59
N ASP A 129 -19.81 8.17 -24.35
CA ASP A 129 -19.81 8.06 -25.81
C ASP A 129 -19.63 6.61 -26.31
N ASP A 130 -18.87 5.78 -25.57
CA ASP A 130 -18.49 4.43 -26.01
C ASP A 130 -18.76 3.33 -24.97
N GLY A 131 -19.25 3.70 -23.77
CA GLY A 131 -19.44 2.76 -22.65
C GLY A 131 -18.15 2.16 -22.09
N LEU A 132 -16.99 2.58 -22.62
CA LEU A 132 -15.67 2.13 -22.16
C LEU A 132 -15.38 2.70 -20.76
N GLU A 133 -15.08 1.80 -19.83
CA GLU A 133 -14.56 2.14 -18.50
C GLU A 133 -13.11 2.65 -18.63
N LYS A 134 -12.88 3.87 -18.18
CA LYS A 134 -11.55 4.49 -18.14
C LYS A 134 -11.12 4.73 -16.71
N ASP A 135 -9.90 4.32 -16.40
CA ASP A 135 -9.25 4.64 -15.15
C ASP A 135 -8.68 6.07 -15.22
N ILE A 136 -9.13 6.94 -14.32
CA ILE A 136 -8.58 8.28 -14.09
C ILE A 136 -7.76 8.25 -12.82
N TYR A 137 -6.44 8.42 -12.95
CA TYR A 137 -5.53 8.47 -11.81
C TYR A 137 -5.61 9.84 -11.13
N LEU A 138 -6.06 9.84 -9.87
CA LEU A 138 -6.00 11.00 -8.98
C LEU A 138 -4.60 11.16 -8.40
N LEU A 139 -3.92 10.03 -8.15
CA LEU A 139 -2.54 9.94 -7.73
C LEU A 139 -1.91 8.73 -8.40
N LYS A 140 -0.81 8.94 -9.13
CA LYS A 140 -0.08 7.81 -9.72
C LYS A 140 0.67 7.06 -8.62
N PRO A 141 0.66 5.72 -8.60
CA PRO A 141 1.57 4.97 -7.75
C PRO A 141 3.02 5.28 -8.12
N LYS A 142 3.87 5.45 -7.10
CA LYS A 142 5.32 5.51 -7.31
C LYS A 142 5.89 4.10 -7.30
N VAL A 143 6.75 3.83 -8.26
CA VAL A 143 7.36 2.52 -8.47
C VAL A 143 8.87 2.64 -8.48
N VAL A 144 9.54 1.67 -7.86
CA VAL A 144 10.98 1.47 -8.03
C VAL A 144 11.18 0.56 -9.23
N LEU A 145 12.09 0.93 -10.12
CA LEU A 145 12.41 0.14 -11.32
C LEU A 145 13.54 -0.85 -11.02
N ARG A 146 13.57 -1.96 -11.76
CA ARG A 146 14.68 -2.93 -11.64
C ARG A 146 16.01 -2.36 -12.10
N SER A 147 15.99 -1.36 -12.97
CA SER A 147 17.17 -0.63 -13.44
C SER A 147 17.79 0.28 -12.36
N SER A 148 17.11 0.50 -11.25
CA SER A 148 17.60 1.30 -10.10
C SER A 148 18.45 0.49 -9.10
N LEU A 149 18.65 -0.81 -9.35
CA LEU A 149 19.55 -1.71 -8.60
C LEU A 149 20.79 -2.00 -9.45
#